data_AF-A0A8J2SVC6-F1
#
_entry.id   AF-A0A8J2SVC6-F1
#
_cell.length_a   1.000
_cell.length_b   1.000
_cell.length_c   1.000
_cell.angle_alpha   90.00
_cell.angle_beta   90.00
_cell.angle_gamma   90.00
#
_symmetry.space_group_name_H-M   'P 1'
#
loop_
_entity.id
_entity.type
_entity.pdbx_description
1 polymer ?
#
loop_
_entity_poly.entity_id
_entity_poly.type
_entity_poly.pdbx_seq_one_letter_code
_entity_poly.pdbx_strand_id
1 'polypeptide(L)'
;MMADQEDEPAATDLELPTDSSSEAESDSSSEAAPPSQARCTESSDSDDNDEMPSLEDDRGTIAPAARADMAPEEPETVLEDNETARAPAPVNDEDANPTKEAKCVEAISAAAANLVCPIAQALPTDPVTAEDGHIYERGAIESWFRAKDGDPTSPITGARMGTRLLEAHQVRNTIEALVKSGAVDSELATAWRQKLKDETWVKETRAKAEVGDGGAMCLLGAWYGSGMKGLAKDLVQSRAWYERSAATRTPQGMAMFGFYLLCGIGGPEDIAFGLVNLTEAAGLGSDFAAYTLGEAFFNGDCGLPKDPARARFWLKKIVDGECKHKHLNEAGRADAAAWLRELDG
;
A
#
# COMPACT_ATOMS: atom_id res chain seq x y z
N MET A 1 39.30 -55.39 20.08
CA MET A 1 39.07 -56.83 19.85
C MET A 1 37.71 -57.17 20.45
N MET A 2 36.85 -57.80 19.63
CA MET A 2 35.51 -58.36 19.89
C MET A 2 34.38 -57.31 19.94
N ALA A 3 33.49 -57.14 18.95
CA ALA A 3 32.57 -58.10 18.25
C ALA A 3 31.53 -58.66 19.23
N ASP A 4 30.23 -58.84 19.02
CA ASP A 4 29.22 -58.77 17.94
C ASP A 4 27.85 -58.77 18.69
N GLN A 5 26.77 -58.07 18.30
CA GLN A 5 25.69 -58.45 17.37
C GLN A 5 24.61 -59.43 17.92
N GLU A 6 23.34 -58.99 17.77
CA GLU A 6 22.06 -59.72 17.57
C GLU A 6 21.35 -60.52 18.70
N ASP A 7 20.07 -60.16 18.98
CA ASP A 7 18.87 -60.96 18.60
C ASP A 7 17.52 -60.30 19.05
N GLU A 8 16.61 -60.06 18.10
CA GLU A 8 15.13 -60.06 18.29
C GLU A 8 14.61 -61.51 18.08
N PRO A 9 13.29 -61.88 18.02
CA PRO A 9 12.01 -61.29 18.49
C PRO A 9 11.14 -62.31 19.28
N ALA A 10 9.93 -61.94 19.72
CA ALA A 10 8.69 -62.74 19.49
C ALA A 10 7.47 -62.20 20.27
N ALA A 11 6.35 -62.19 19.56
CA ALA A 11 5.01 -61.76 19.94
C ALA A 11 4.33 -62.65 20.99
N THR A 12 3.32 -62.08 21.68
CA THR A 12 2.13 -62.86 22.06
C THR A 12 0.93 -61.94 22.24
N ASP A 13 -0.10 -62.23 21.43
CA ASP A 13 -1.46 -61.73 21.52
C ASP A 13 -2.08 -61.98 22.89
N LEU A 14 -2.94 -61.06 23.36
CA LEU A 14 -4.07 -61.48 24.19
C LEU A 14 -5.28 -60.55 24.02
N GLU A 15 -6.39 -61.20 23.70
CA GLU A 15 -7.68 -60.68 23.29
C GLU A 15 -8.48 -60.00 24.43
N LEU A 16 -9.41 -59.17 23.97
CA LEU A 16 -10.53 -58.56 24.70
C LEU A 16 -11.45 -59.61 25.35
N PRO A 17 -12.29 -59.19 26.30
CA PRO A 17 -13.64 -59.70 26.35
C PRO A 17 -14.72 -58.61 26.27
N THR A 18 -15.76 -59.00 25.54
CA THR A 18 -17.06 -58.39 25.25
C THR A 18 -18.08 -58.65 26.37
N ASP A 19 -18.97 -57.70 26.63
CA ASP A 19 -20.46 -57.86 26.67
C ASP A 19 -21.06 -56.50 27.08
N SER A 20 -21.88 -55.81 26.28
CA SER A 20 -23.24 -56.09 25.80
C SER A 20 -24.35 -55.58 26.73
N SER A 21 -25.05 -54.58 26.20
CA SER A 21 -26.50 -54.33 26.27
C SER A 21 -27.15 -53.81 27.56
N SER A 22 -27.60 -52.55 27.50
CA SER A 22 -29.01 -52.22 27.75
C SER A 22 -29.43 -50.94 27.00
N GLU A 23 -30.56 -51.07 26.31
CA GLU A 23 -31.44 -50.07 25.69
C GLU A 23 -31.82 -48.95 26.71
N ALA A 24 -32.35 -47.77 26.41
CA ALA A 24 -32.99 -47.16 25.26
C ALA A 24 -32.94 -45.62 25.47
N GLU A 25 -33.33 -44.90 24.41
CA GLU A 25 -34.12 -43.65 24.40
C GLU A 25 -33.54 -42.68 23.38
N SER A 26 -34.33 -42.56 22.31
CA SER A 26 -34.32 -41.49 21.34
C SER A 26 -34.41 -40.12 22.00
N ASP A 27 -33.54 -39.19 21.64
CA ASP A 27 -34.00 -37.82 21.51
C ASP A 27 -33.32 -37.09 20.35
N SER A 28 -34.20 -36.46 19.59
CA SER A 28 -33.94 -35.54 18.50
C SER A 28 -33.31 -34.27 19.07
N SER A 29 -32.25 -33.74 18.45
CA SER A 29 -32.17 -32.33 17.99
C SER A 29 -30.73 -31.80 17.94
N SER A 30 -30.52 -31.01 16.88
CA SER A 30 -29.45 -30.05 16.63
C SER A 30 -28.02 -30.58 16.51
N GLU A 31 -27.74 -31.03 15.30
CA GLU A 31 -26.45 -30.85 14.64
C GLU A 31 -26.01 -29.38 14.80
N ALA A 32 -25.06 -29.14 15.69
CA ALA A 32 -24.49 -27.83 15.92
C ALA A 32 -23.69 -27.43 14.67
N ALA A 33 -24.27 -26.53 13.88
CA ALA A 33 -23.58 -25.86 12.79
C ALA A 33 -22.30 -25.20 13.31
N PRO A 34 -21.20 -25.19 12.52
CA PRO A 34 -19.98 -24.49 12.92
C PRO A 34 -20.29 -23.00 13.15
N PRO A 35 -19.64 -22.35 14.12
CA PRO A 35 -19.89 -20.95 14.43
C PRO A 35 -19.72 -20.11 13.16
N SER A 36 -20.76 -19.35 12.87
CA SER A 36 -20.91 -18.50 11.69
C SER A 36 -19.69 -17.60 11.53
N GLN A 37 -19.13 -17.61 10.32
CA GLN A 37 -18.12 -16.67 9.85
C GLN A 37 -18.49 -15.25 10.29
N ALA A 38 -17.78 -14.75 11.31
CA ALA A 38 -17.90 -13.37 11.73
C ALA A 38 -17.36 -12.51 10.60
N ARG A 39 -18.24 -11.69 10.00
CA ARG A 39 -17.80 -10.62 9.11
C ARG A 39 -17.02 -9.62 9.95
N CYS A 40 -15.71 -9.78 10.00
CA CYS A 40 -14.83 -8.62 10.09
C CYS A 40 -15.12 -7.83 8.82
N THR A 41 -16.05 -6.88 8.89
CA THR A 41 -16.47 -6.12 7.71
C THR A 41 -15.27 -5.34 7.20
N GLU A 42 -14.71 -5.79 6.08
CA GLU A 42 -14.22 -4.86 5.08
C GLU A 42 -15.41 -3.96 4.77
N SER A 43 -15.40 -2.74 5.30
CA SER A 43 -16.28 -1.68 4.81
C SER A 43 -15.88 -1.43 3.36
N SER A 44 -16.58 -2.14 2.47
CA SER A 44 -16.65 -1.93 1.02
C SER A 44 -15.32 -1.76 0.27
N ASP A 45 -15.12 -2.68 -0.67
CA ASP A 45 -14.55 -2.37 -1.98
C ASP A 45 -15.18 -1.06 -2.53
N SER A 46 -14.54 0.07 -2.25
CA SER A 46 -14.46 1.18 -3.16
C SER A 46 -12.99 1.37 -3.51
N ASP A 47 -12.71 1.49 -4.79
CA ASP A 47 -11.43 1.90 -5.37
C ASP A 47 -11.09 3.34 -4.95
N ASP A 48 -11.04 3.62 -3.65
CA ASP A 48 -10.61 4.90 -3.11
C ASP A 48 -9.17 4.74 -2.60
N ASN A 49 -8.25 5.13 -3.48
CA ASN A 49 -6.89 5.51 -3.16
C ASN A 49 -6.90 6.64 -2.13
N ASP A 50 -7.19 6.35 -0.87
CA ASP A 50 -7.06 7.33 0.20
C ASP A 50 -5.63 7.32 0.74
N GLU A 51 -4.94 8.38 0.36
CA GLU A 51 -3.62 8.79 0.80
C GLU A 51 -3.57 8.75 2.34
N MET A 52 -2.83 7.78 2.89
CA MET A 52 -2.44 7.81 4.31
C MET A 52 -1.85 9.20 4.60
N PRO A 53 -2.33 9.92 5.62
CA PRO A 53 -1.85 11.26 5.91
C PRO A 53 -0.33 11.22 6.10
N SER A 54 0.34 12.08 5.35
CA SER A 54 1.79 12.22 5.36
C SER A 54 2.29 12.43 6.79
N LEU A 55 3.18 11.55 7.23
CA LEU A 55 4.04 11.79 8.39
C LEU A 55 5.11 12.82 7.97
N GLU A 56 4.69 14.06 7.74
CA GLU A 56 5.58 15.20 7.62
C GLU A 56 5.64 15.93 8.96
N ASP A 57 6.77 15.70 9.65
CA ASP A 57 7.44 16.53 10.64
C ASP A 57 6.66 17.70 11.27
N ASP A 58 6.28 17.48 12.53
CA ASP A 58 5.96 18.50 13.53
C ASP A 58 7.23 19.34 13.83
N ARG A 59 7.38 20.49 13.17
CA ARG A 59 8.40 21.52 13.50
C ARG A 59 7.79 22.90 13.64
N GLY A 60 7.47 23.24 14.89
CA GLY A 60 7.80 24.52 15.54
C GLY A 60 7.67 25.81 14.72
N THR A 61 6.52 26.46 14.87
CA THR A 61 6.23 27.85 14.53
C THR A 61 7.26 28.84 15.07
N ILE A 62 7.92 29.60 14.18
CA ILE A 62 8.45 30.94 14.49
C ILE A 62 8.13 31.86 13.30
N ALA A 63 7.24 32.82 13.52
CA ALA A 63 6.86 33.85 12.54
C ALA A 63 7.97 34.92 12.39
N PRO A 64 8.21 35.47 11.17
CA PRO A 64 9.08 36.63 11.00
C PRO A 64 8.31 37.96 11.04
N ALA A 65 8.95 38.97 11.63
CA ALA A 65 8.48 40.34 11.70
C ALA A 65 8.84 41.16 10.44
N ALA A 66 7.82 41.91 9.98
CA ALA A 66 7.76 43.16 9.21
C ALA A 66 9.01 43.81 8.57
N ARG A 67 8.84 44.20 7.29
CA ARG A 67 9.39 45.40 6.59
C ARG A 67 8.33 45.82 5.55
N ALA A 68 7.64 46.96 5.68
CA ALA A 68 8.02 48.36 5.44
C ALA A 68 8.06 48.77 3.93
N ASP A 69 7.04 49.56 3.55
CA ASP A 69 6.94 50.66 2.56
C ASP A 69 7.44 50.50 1.11
N MET A 70 6.54 50.72 0.13
CA MET A 70 6.46 51.97 -0.67
C MET A 70 5.31 51.92 -1.71
N ALA A 71 4.53 53.00 -1.80
CA ALA A 71 3.54 53.33 -2.83
C ALA A 71 4.02 54.58 -3.61
N PRO A 72 3.22 55.21 -4.50
CA PRO A 72 2.57 54.74 -5.74
C PRO A 72 3.08 55.53 -6.98
N GLU A 73 2.74 55.09 -8.20
CA GLU A 73 2.89 55.92 -9.42
C GLU A 73 1.53 56.39 -9.95
N GLU A 74 1.49 57.66 -10.36
CA GLU A 74 0.40 58.34 -11.05
C GLU A 74 1.00 59.14 -12.25
N PRO A 75 0.19 59.64 -13.20
CA PRO A 75 0.29 59.32 -14.63
C PRO A 75 0.67 60.53 -15.52
N GLU A 76 0.88 60.33 -16.83
CA GLU A 76 0.64 61.38 -17.85
C GLU A 76 0.53 60.87 -19.31
N THR A 77 -0.72 60.83 -19.75
CA THR A 77 -1.37 61.27 -21.01
C THR A 77 -0.65 61.67 -22.33
N VAL A 78 -1.40 61.40 -23.43
CA VAL A 78 -1.57 62.05 -24.77
C VAL A 78 -0.53 61.81 -25.88
N LEU A 79 -0.95 61.18 -27.00
CA LEU A 79 -1.30 61.86 -28.27
C LEU A 79 -1.60 60.84 -29.39
N GLU A 80 -2.84 60.92 -29.88
CA GLU A 80 -3.34 60.31 -31.09
C GLU A 80 -2.76 61.02 -32.32
N ASP A 81 -2.28 60.25 -33.30
CA ASP A 81 -2.27 60.67 -34.70
C ASP A 81 -2.79 59.52 -35.57
N ASN A 82 -3.87 59.82 -36.27
CA ASN A 82 -4.62 58.98 -37.19
C ASN A 82 -4.03 59.11 -38.59
N GLU A 83 -3.44 58.04 -39.13
CA GLU A 83 -3.33 57.86 -40.58
C GLU A 83 -4.13 56.65 -41.04
N THR A 84 -5.13 56.96 -41.86
CA THR A 84 -6.15 56.05 -42.35
C THR A 84 -5.63 55.24 -43.54
N ALA A 85 -5.89 53.93 -43.49
CA ALA A 85 -6.10 53.00 -44.61
C ALA A 85 -4.94 52.71 -45.59
N ARG A 86 -4.30 51.56 -45.36
CA ARG A 86 -4.10 50.57 -46.42
C ARG A 86 -4.52 49.21 -45.88
N ALA A 87 -5.64 48.70 -46.38
CA ALA A 87 -6.11 47.35 -46.06
C ALA A 87 -5.02 46.32 -46.43
N PRO A 88 -4.57 45.46 -45.50
CA PRO A 88 -3.78 44.30 -45.88
C PRO A 88 -4.70 43.31 -46.59
N ALA A 89 -4.25 42.80 -47.75
CA ALA A 89 -4.87 41.69 -48.43
C ALA A 89 -4.99 40.48 -47.49
N PRO A 90 -6.01 39.62 -47.63
CA PRO A 90 -6.10 38.40 -46.83
C PRO A 90 -4.93 37.50 -47.24
N VAL A 91 -3.95 37.37 -46.34
CA VAL A 91 -2.96 36.31 -46.45
C VAL A 91 -3.67 35.09 -45.88
N ASN A 92 -4.00 34.15 -46.74
CA ASN A 92 -4.51 32.85 -46.33
C ASN A 92 -3.42 32.17 -45.48
N ASP A 93 -3.64 32.04 -44.18
CA ASP A 93 -2.83 31.24 -43.27
C ASP A 93 -3.11 29.73 -43.48
N GLU A 94 -2.86 29.21 -44.68
CA GLU A 94 -3.04 27.78 -45.01
C GLU A 94 -1.73 26.98 -45.05
N ASP A 95 -0.60 27.53 -44.62
CA ASP A 95 0.66 26.76 -44.56
C ASP A 95 1.56 27.20 -43.39
N ALA A 96 1.08 26.98 -42.15
CA ALA A 96 1.94 27.00 -40.97
C ALA A 96 2.83 25.75 -40.95
N ASN A 97 3.85 25.72 -41.80
CA ASN A 97 4.90 24.71 -41.75
C ASN A 97 5.58 24.80 -40.37
N PRO A 98 5.57 23.74 -39.54
CA PRO A 98 6.10 23.83 -38.18
C PRO A 98 7.56 24.29 -38.21
N THR A 99 7.90 25.23 -37.33
CA THR A 99 9.26 25.77 -37.21
C THR A 99 10.26 24.62 -37.02
N LYS A 100 11.51 24.81 -37.46
CA LYS A 100 12.57 23.79 -37.33
C LYS A 100 12.71 23.29 -35.88
N GLU A 101 12.47 24.18 -34.92
CA GLU A 101 12.41 23.89 -33.48
C GLU A 101 11.25 22.95 -33.14
N ALA A 102 10.03 23.20 -33.62
CA ALA A 102 8.87 22.32 -33.42
C ALA A 102 9.10 20.92 -34.00
N LYS A 103 9.67 20.83 -35.21
CA LYS A 103 10.04 19.54 -35.83
C LYS A 103 11.10 18.77 -35.04
N CYS A 104 12.09 19.48 -34.48
CA CYS A 104 13.09 18.87 -33.62
C CYS A 104 12.47 18.34 -32.33
N VAL A 105 11.58 19.11 -31.68
CA VAL A 105 10.89 18.69 -30.45
C VAL A 105 10.01 17.47 -30.73
N GLU A 106 9.27 17.48 -31.83
CA GLU A 106 8.43 16.35 -32.25
C GLU A 106 9.25 15.09 -32.54
N ALA A 107 10.38 15.22 -33.25
CA ALA A 107 11.27 14.09 -33.52
C ALA A 107 11.91 13.51 -32.24
N ILE A 108 12.27 14.37 -31.28
CA ILE A 108 12.83 13.94 -29.99
C ILE A 108 11.73 13.26 -29.14
N SER A 109 10.52 13.81 -29.13
CA SER A 109 9.36 13.20 -28.45
C SER A 109 9.01 11.83 -29.03
N ALA A 110 8.96 11.71 -30.36
CA ALA A 110 8.74 10.45 -31.05
C ALA A 110 9.85 9.42 -30.75
N ALA A 111 11.12 9.87 -30.63
CA ALA A 111 12.21 9.01 -30.21
C ALA A 111 12.08 8.58 -28.74
N ALA A 112 11.60 9.46 -27.86
CA ALA A 112 11.36 9.16 -26.45
C ALA A 112 10.25 8.11 -26.25
N ALA A 113 9.26 8.05 -27.14
CA ALA A 113 8.21 7.02 -27.10
C ALA A 113 8.78 5.58 -27.23
N ASN A 114 9.91 5.39 -27.92
CA ASN A 114 10.57 4.08 -28.04
C ASN A 114 11.27 3.62 -26.74
N LEU A 115 11.37 4.50 -25.74
CA LEU A 115 11.96 4.18 -24.43
C LEU A 115 10.91 3.71 -23.42
N VAL A 116 9.63 3.73 -23.78
CA VAL A 116 8.54 3.24 -22.94
C VAL A 116 8.58 1.72 -22.87
N CYS A 117 8.48 1.18 -21.66
CA CYS A 117 8.42 -0.26 -21.44
C CYS A 117 7.13 -0.84 -22.07
N PRO A 118 7.22 -1.84 -22.97
CA PRO A 118 6.03 -2.42 -23.61
C PRO A 118 5.07 -3.12 -22.65
N ILE A 119 5.57 -3.67 -21.54
CA ILE A 119 4.73 -4.36 -20.54
C ILE A 119 4.10 -3.33 -19.59
N ALA A 120 4.91 -2.43 -19.03
CA ALA A 120 4.47 -1.50 -17.99
C ALA A 120 3.77 -0.26 -18.55
N GLN A 121 3.88 0.00 -19.86
CA GLN A 121 3.35 1.20 -20.53
C GLN A 121 3.83 2.51 -19.86
N ALA A 122 5.04 2.47 -19.29
CA ALA A 122 5.65 3.57 -18.55
C ALA A 122 7.15 3.62 -18.82
N LEU A 123 7.78 4.77 -18.54
CA LEU A 123 9.23 4.88 -18.56
C LEU A 123 9.83 3.94 -17.49
N PRO A 124 10.79 3.07 -17.84
CA PRO A 124 11.42 2.18 -16.87
C PRO A 124 12.34 2.94 -15.91
N THR A 125 12.29 2.59 -14.62
CA THR A 125 13.23 3.08 -13.59
C THR A 125 14.47 2.19 -13.49
N ASP A 126 14.33 0.88 -13.75
CA ASP A 126 15.41 -0.10 -13.89
C ASP A 126 15.34 -0.79 -15.27
N PRO A 127 15.76 -0.09 -16.34
CA PRO A 127 15.69 -0.62 -17.70
C PRO A 127 16.66 -1.77 -17.93
N VAL A 128 16.15 -2.84 -18.52
CA VAL A 128 16.89 -4.00 -18.98
C VAL A 128 16.61 -4.28 -20.44
N THR A 129 17.61 -4.81 -21.15
CA THR A 129 17.45 -5.33 -22.50
C THR A 129 17.32 -6.85 -22.43
N ALA A 130 16.22 -7.39 -22.95
CA ALA A 130 16.03 -8.82 -23.06
C ALA A 130 16.63 -9.36 -24.38
N GLU A 131 16.72 -10.68 -24.56
CA GLU A 131 17.38 -11.28 -25.74
C GLU A 131 16.72 -10.94 -27.09
N ASP A 132 15.46 -10.51 -27.08
CA ASP A 132 14.75 -10.03 -28.26
C ASP A 132 15.16 -8.61 -28.68
N GLY A 133 16.06 -7.96 -27.93
CA GLY A 133 16.59 -6.64 -28.22
C GLY A 133 15.74 -5.48 -27.72
N HIS A 134 14.61 -5.74 -27.07
CA HIS A 134 13.72 -4.70 -26.55
C HIS A 134 14.06 -4.32 -25.11
N ILE A 135 13.67 -3.10 -24.74
CA ILE A 135 13.86 -2.54 -23.41
C ILE A 135 12.61 -2.78 -22.58
N TYR A 136 12.81 -3.26 -21.35
CA TYR A 136 11.76 -3.50 -20.38
C TYR A 136 12.12 -2.91 -19.02
N GLU A 137 11.10 -2.66 -18.22
CA GLU A 137 11.25 -2.54 -16.77
C GLU A 137 11.57 -3.94 -16.20
N ARG A 138 12.66 -4.06 -15.42
CA ARG A 138 13.14 -5.36 -14.92
C ARG A 138 12.04 -6.14 -14.21
N GLY A 139 11.36 -5.52 -13.25
CA GLY A 139 10.31 -6.19 -12.47
C GLY A 139 9.15 -6.69 -13.35
N ALA A 140 8.83 -5.97 -14.43
CA ALA A 140 7.76 -6.33 -15.35
C ALA A 140 8.12 -7.56 -16.20
N ILE A 141 9.33 -7.58 -16.78
CA ILE A 141 9.78 -8.71 -17.61
C ILE A 141 10.05 -9.97 -16.78
N GLU A 142 10.56 -9.84 -15.56
CA GLU A 142 10.73 -10.98 -14.65
C GLU A 142 9.39 -11.58 -14.23
N SER A 143 8.38 -10.75 -14.00
CA SER A 143 7.02 -11.21 -13.69
C SER A 143 6.39 -11.91 -14.90
N TRP A 144 6.62 -11.38 -16.11
CA TRP A 144 6.21 -12.02 -17.35
C TRP A 144 6.84 -13.42 -17.53
N PHE A 145 8.14 -13.56 -17.30
CA PHE A 145 8.80 -14.86 -17.37
C PHE A 145 8.28 -15.85 -16.33
N ARG A 146 8.04 -15.39 -15.10
CA ARG A 146 7.44 -16.23 -14.04
C ARG A 146 6.06 -16.76 -14.43
N ALA A 147 5.25 -15.96 -15.11
CA ALA A 147 3.92 -16.35 -15.55
C ALA A 147 3.90 -17.39 -16.70
N LYS A 148 5.03 -17.63 -17.38
CA LYS A 148 5.12 -18.51 -18.56
C LYS A 148 5.71 -19.90 -18.27
N ASP A 149 5.91 -20.23 -17.00
CA ASP A 149 6.27 -21.57 -16.49
C ASP A 149 7.21 -22.39 -17.39
N GLY A 150 8.46 -21.93 -17.51
CA GLY A 150 9.50 -22.63 -18.26
C GLY A 150 9.48 -22.45 -19.78
N ASP A 151 8.52 -21.70 -20.34
CA ASP A 151 8.52 -21.29 -21.76
C ASP A 151 8.61 -19.77 -21.96
N PRO A 152 9.78 -19.15 -21.68
CA PRO A 152 9.98 -17.72 -21.86
C PRO A 152 9.80 -17.30 -23.32
N THR A 153 8.83 -16.41 -23.54
CA THR A 153 8.54 -15.81 -24.85
C THR A 153 8.69 -14.29 -24.81
N SER A 154 9.05 -13.69 -25.95
CA SER A 154 9.06 -12.24 -26.11
C SER A 154 7.65 -11.65 -25.90
N PRO A 155 7.49 -10.65 -25.02
CA PRO A 155 6.22 -9.93 -24.85
C PRO A 155 5.73 -9.23 -26.12
N ILE A 156 6.64 -8.90 -27.05
CA ILE A 156 6.30 -8.19 -28.30
C ILE A 156 6.06 -9.18 -29.43
N THR A 157 7.01 -10.09 -29.66
CA THR A 157 6.98 -10.94 -30.87
C THR A 157 6.32 -12.30 -30.64
N GLY A 158 6.15 -12.72 -29.39
CA GLY A 158 5.67 -14.06 -29.03
C GLY A 158 6.67 -15.19 -29.33
N ALA A 159 7.84 -14.88 -29.89
CA ALA A 159 8.87 -15.87 -30.18
C ALA A 159 9.51 -16.39 -28.87
N ARG A 160 9.91 -17.66 -28.86
CA ARG A 160 10.68 -18.24 -27.74
C ARG A 160 12.03 -17.54 -27.62
N MET A 161 12.42 -17.19 -26.40
CA MET A 161 13.67 -16.50 -26.09
C MET A 161 14.21 -16.93 -24.73
N GLY A 162 15.49 -16.71 -24.44
CA GLY A 162 16.02 -16.93 -23.10
C GLY A 162 15.56 -15.87 -22.08
N THR A 163 15.87 -16.11 -20.81
CA THR A 163 15.56 -15.20 -19.69
C THR A 163 16.70 -14.24 -19.35
N ARG A 164 17.75 -14.17 -20.18
CA ARG A 164 18.90 -13.31 -19.89
C ARG A 164 18.51 -11.84 -20.05
N LEU A 165 18.76 -11.07 -18.99
CA LEU A 165 18.53 -9.63 -18.95
C LEU A 165 19.87 -8.90 -18.86
N LEU A 166 20.12 -7.98 -19.79
CA LEU A 166 21.28 -7.09 -19.79
C LEU A 166 20.89 -5.74 -19.19
N GLU A 167 21.73 -5.21 -18.30
CA GLU A 167 21.48 -3.88 -17.73
C GLU A 167 21.63 -2.78 -18.79
N ALA A 168 20.64 -1.90 -18.89
CA ALA A 168 20.62 -0.84 -19.89
C ALA A 168 20.90 0.55 -19.27
N HIS A 169 22.06 0.72 -18.64
CA HIS A 169 22.45 1.98 -17.98
C HIS A 169 22.38 3.20 -18.91
N GLN A 170 22.74 3.05 -20.18
CA GLN A 170 22.67 4.13 -21.17
C GLN A 170 21.23 4.57 -21.46
N VAL A 171 20.29 3.64 -21.44
CA VAL A 171 18.86 3.93 -21.59
C VAL A 171 18.37 4.74 -20.41
N ARG A 172 18.73 4.33 -19.19
CA ARG A 172 18.39 5.07 -17.96
C ARG A 172 18.90 6.52 -17.99
N ASN A 173 20.16 6.72 -18.38
CA ASN A 173 20.77 8.05 -18.48
C ASN A 173 20.06 8.91 -19.56
N THR A 174 19.64 8.29 -20.65
CA THR A 174 18.92 8.97 -21.74
C THR A 174 17.52 9.39 -21.29
N ILE A 175 16.78 8.51 -20.61
CA ILE A 175 15.47 8.83 -20.01
C ILE A 175 15.63 10.02 -19.05
N GLU A 176 16.63 9.98 -18.17
CA GLU A 176 16.89 11.05 -17.22
C GLU A 176 17.19 12.39 -17.94
N ALA A 177 18.00 12.37 -18.99
CA ALA A 177 18.31 13.56 -19.79
C ALA A 177 17.06 14.15 -20.47
N LEU A 178 16.22 13.30 -21.06
CA LEU A 178 14.99 13.70 -21.74
C LEU A 178 13.94 14.27 -20.76
N VAL A 179 13.82 13.65 -19.58
CA VAL A 179 12.94 14.13 -18.50
C VAL A 179 13.41 15.47 -17.94
N LYS A 180 14.73 15.71 -17.87
CA LYS A 180 15.30 17.00 -17.46
C LYS A 180 15.15 18.08 -18.52
N SER A 181 15.26 17.74 -19.80
CA SER A 181 15.10 18.69 -20.91
C SER A 181 13.65 19.03 -21.23
N GLY A 182 12.68 18.33 -20.62
CA GLY A 182 11.25 18.50 -20.92
C GLY A 182 10.84 17.94 -22.29
N ALA A 183 11.60 16.99 -22.82
CA ALA A 183 11.35 16.40 -24.14
C ALA A 183 10.46 15.14 -24.10
N VAL A 184 10.21 14.61 -22.91
CA VAL A 184 9.20 13.57 -22.67
C VAL A 184 7.89 14.25 -22.31
N ASP A 185 6.78 13.65 -22.73
CA ASP A 185 5.44 13.97 -22.24
C ASP A 185 5.42 14.22 -20.71
N SER A 186 4.69 15.27 -20.33
CA SER A 186 4.67 15.75 -18.95
C SER A 186 4.14 14.72 -17.97
N GLU A 187 3.17 13.90 -18.37
CA GLU A 187 2.54 12.89 -17.52
C GLU A 187 3.47 11.69 -17.31
N LEU A 188 4.10 11.20 -18.39
CA LEU A 188 5.10 10.14 -18.29
C LEU A 188 6.30 10.58 -17.43
N ALA A 189 6.73 11.83 -17.59
CA ALA A 189 7.83 12.40 -16.82
C ALA A 189 7.48 12.54 -15.32
N THR A 190 6.28 12.98 -14.97
CA THR A 190 5.85 13.09 -13.56
C THR A 190 5.70 11.71 -12.92
N ALA A 191 5.06 10.75 -13.61
CA ALA A 191 4.93 9.37 -13.14
C ALA A 191 6.30 8.72 -12.89
N TRP A 192 7.25 8.89 -13.81
CA TRP A 192 8.61 8.36 -13.65
C TRP A 192 9.33 8.97 -12.45
N ARG A 193 9.25 10.30 -12.26
CA ARG A 193 9.82 10.97 -11.07
C ARG A 193 9.16 10.50 -9.79
N GLN A 194 7.85 10.29 -9.79
CA GLN A 194 7.13 9.79 -8.62
C GLN A 194 7.57 8.38 -8.27
N LYS A 195 7.70 7.49 -9.27
CA LYS A 195 8.19 6.12 -9.07
C LYS A 195 9.60 6.09 -8.46
N LEU A 196 10.50 6.96 -8.92
CA LEU A 196 11.83 7.09 -8.31
C LEU A 196 11.77 7.55 -6.86
N LYS A 197 10.92 8.53 -6.54
CA LYS A 197 10.72 8.99 -5.16
C LYS A 197 10.20 7.86 -4.28
N ASP A 198 9.20 7.12 -4.76
CA ASP A 198 8.62 5.98 -4.05
C ASP A 198 9.69 4.89 -3.79
N GLU A 199 10.50 4.53 -4.79
CA GLU A 199 11.61 3.58 -4.63
C GLU A 199 12.64 4.04 -3.60
N THR A 200 13.02 5.33 -3.61
CA THR A 200 13.94 5.88 -2.61
C THR A 200 13.32 5.86 -1.23
N TRP A 201 12.03 6.20 -1.11
CA TRP A 201 11.32 6.23 0.15
C TRP A 201 11.18 4.82 0.75
N VAL A 202 10.93 3.81 -0.07
CA VAL A 202 10.92 2.41 0.35
C VAL A 202 12.30 1.98 0.86
N LYS A 203 13.38 2.35 0.17
CA LYS A 203 14.75 2.03 0.59
C LYS A 203 15.10 2.68 1.94
N GLU A 204 14.80 3.96 2.10
CA GLU A 204 15.06 4.69 3.34
C GLU A 204 14.22 4.17 4.51
N THR A 205 12.93 3.91 4.28
CA THR A 205 12.04 3.34 5.28
C THR A 205 12.50 1.94 5.69
N ARG A 206 12.94 1.11 4.73
CA ARG A 206 13.56 -0.19 5.04
C ARG A 206 14.80 -0.04 5.91
N ALA A 207 15.70 0.88 5.57
CA ALA A 207 16.89 1.11 6.40
C ALA A 207 16.53 1.53 7.83
N LYS A 208 15.53 2.41 8.01
CA LYS A 208 15.00 2.79 9.34
C LYS A 208 14.40 1.60 10.08
N ALA A 209 13.61 0.78 9.41
CA ALA A 209 12.99 -0.40 10.00
C ALA A 209 14.05 -1.43 10.45
N GLU A 210 15.13 -1.63 9.68
CA GLU A 210 16.19 -2.56 10.07
C GLU A 210 17.00 -2.09 11.29
N VAL A 211 17.06 -0.78 11.56
CA VAL A 211 17.70 -0.24 12.78
C VAL A 211 16.75 -0.16 13.98
N GLY A 212 15.52 -0.70 13.87
CA GLY A 212 14.58 -0.80 14.98
C GLY A 212 13.52 0.30 15.05
N ASP A 213 13.36 1.13 14.02
CA ASP A 213 12.29 2.12 13.99
C ASP A 213 10.92 1.45 13.78
N GLY A 214 10.12 1.40 14.85
CA GLY A 214 8.81 0.77 14.82
C GLY A 214 7.78 1.45 13.93
N GLY A 215 7.89 2.77 13.73
CA GLY A 215 7.03 3.51 12.80
C GLY A 215 7.31 3.12 11.35
N ALA A 216 8.59 3.00 10.99
CA ALA A 216 9.03 2.54 9.68
C ALA A 216 8.63 1.07 9.43
N MET A 217 8.71 0.21 10.44
CA MET A 217 8.19 -1.16 10.35
C MET A 217 6.68 -1.18 10.08
N CYS A 218 5.90 -0.35 10.79
CA CYS A 218 4.45 -0.22 10.56
C CYS A 218 4.15 0.26 9.14
N LEU A 219 4.90 1.24 8.64
CA LEU A 219 4.73 1.78 7.29
C LEU A 219 5.06 0.75 6.19
N LEU A 220 6.13 -0.04 6.37
CA LEU A 220 6.43 -1.15 5.47
C LEU A 220 5.32 -2.20 5.49
N GLY A 221 4.79 -2.53 6.67
CA GLY A 221 3.62 -3.39 6.80
C GLY A 221 2.46 -2.89 5.93
N ALA A 222 2.12 -1.61 6.06
CA ALA A 222 1.04 -0.99 5.27
C ALA A 222 1.29 -1.08 3.76
N TRP A 223 2.51 -0.76 3.29
CA TRP A 223 2.81 -0.81 1.85
C TRP A 223 2.81 -2.23 1.28
N TYR A 224 3.27 -3.23 2.04
CA TYR A 224 3.12 -4.63 1.64
C TYR A 224 1.65 -5.08 1.68
N GLY A 225 0.87 -4.61 2.64
CA GLY A 225 -0.55 -4.95 2.78
C GLY A 225 -1.40 -4.41 1.63
N SER A 226 -1.09 -3.21 1.13
CA SER A 226 -1.83 -2.57 0.03
C SER A 226 -1.20 -2.78 -1.35
N GLY A 227 0.07 -3.17 -1.44
CA GLY A 227 0.81 -3.23 -2.70
C GLY A 227 1.16 -1.84 -3.26
N MET A 228 1.49 -0.90 -2.39
CA MET A 228 1.81 0.49 -2.76
C MET A 228 3.32 0.72 -2.92
N LYS A 229 3.69 1.88 -3.48
CA LYS A 229 5.08 2.35 -3.58
C LYS A 229 6.01 1.41 -4.34
N GLY A 230 5.46 0.69 -5.31
CA GLY A 230 6.18 -0.27 -6.14
C GLY A 230 6.43 -1.63 -5.47
N LEU A 231 5.85 -1.88 -4.30
CA LEU A 231 5.87 -3.19 -3.66
C LEU A 231 4.67 -4.02 -4.13
N ALA A 232 4.88 -5.32 -4.37
CA ALA A 232 3.79 -6.25 -4.61
C ALA A 232 3.00 -6.47 -3.31
N LYS A 233 1.67 -6.60 -3.43
CA LYS A 233 0.80 -6.94 -2.30
C LYS A 233 1.21 -8.31 -1.74
N ASP A 234 1.63 -8.33 -0.47
CA ASP A 234 2.05 -9.52 0.25
C ASP A 234 1.60 -9.41 1.70
N LEU A 235 0.49 -10.08 2.01
CA LEU A 235 -0.12 -10.04 3.34
C LEU A 235 0.71 -10.76 4.40
N VAL A 236 1.52 -11.75 4.01
CA VAL A 236 2.41 -12.48 4.93
C VAL A 236 3.57 -11.59 5.33
N GLN A 237 4.19 -10.92 4.36
CA GLN A 237 5.25 -9.95 4.62
C GLN A 237 4.73 -8.75 5.40
N SER A 238 3.52 -8.28 5.09
CA SER A 238 2.82 -7.23 5.84
C SER A 238 2.67 -7.60 7.32
N ARG A 239 2.11 -8.79 7.60
CA ARG A 239 1.94 -9.31 8.96
C ARG A 239 3.27 -9.36 9.72
N ALA A 240 4.33 -9.87 9.09
CA ALA A 240 5.65 -9.96 9.71
C ALA A 240 6.23 -8.58 10.07
N TRP A 241 6.00 -7.55 9.25
CA TRP A 241 6.42 -6.19 9.58
C TRP A 241 5.61 -5.57 10.71
N TYR A 242 4.29 -5.80 10.75
CA TYR A 242 3.45 -5.37 11.86
C TYR A 242 3.83 -6.07 13.17
N GLU A 243 4.14 -7.36 13.14
CA GLU A 243 4.65 -8.10 14.29
C GLU A 243 5.93 -7.47 14.85
N ARG A 244 6.91 -7.16 13.97
CA ARG A 244 8.14 -6.47 14.37
C ARG A 244 7.86 -5.09 14.98
N SER A 245 6.92 -4.34 14.41
CA SER A 245 6.49 -3.03 14.93
C SER A 245 5.76 -3.15 16.29
N ALA A 246 4.95 -4.19 16.47
CA ALA A 246 4.29 -4.48 17.73
C ALA A 246 5.31 -4.83 18.82
N ALA A 247 6.38 -5.56 18.47
CA ALA A 247 7.47 -5.90 19.39
C ALA A 247 8.24 -4.66 19.90
N THR A 248 8.27 -3.55 19.14
CA THR A 248 8.82 -2.26 19.60
C THR A 248 7.83 -1.44 20.42
N ARG A 249 6.65 -2.00 20.73
CA ARG A 249 5.53 -1.34 21.42
C ARG A 249 5.04 -0.07 20.73
N THR A 250 5.14 -0.03 19.40
CA THR A 250 4.61 1.07 18.59
C THR A 250 3.09 0.93 18.50
N PRO A 251 2.29 1.89 18.98
CA PRO A 251 0.83 1.72 19.10
C PRO A 251 0.13 1.38 17.79
N GLN A 252 0.59 1.94 16.67
CA GLN A 252 0.08 1.65 15.33
C GLN A 252 0.39 0.22 14.91
N GLY A 253 1.64 -0.23 15.11
CA GLY A 253 2.06 -1.59 14.81
C GLY A 253 1.31 -2.62 15.63
N MET A 254 1.15 -2.37 16.93
CA MET A 254 0.36 -3.22 17.83
C MET A 254 -1.10 -3.29 17.40
N ALA A 255 -1.70 -2.15 17.03
CA ALA A 255 -3.09 -2.11 16.59
C ALA A 255 -3.30 -2.90 15.29
N MET A 256 -2.44 -2.68 14.29
CA MET A 256 -2.52 -3.38 13.00
C MET A 256 -2.19 -4.87 13.14
N PHE A 257 -1.18 -5.24 13.93
CA PHE A 257 -0.87 -6.64 14.19
C PHE A 257 -2.01 -7.33 14.93
N GLY A 258 -2.59 -6.68 15.94
CA GLY A 258 -3.76 -7.18 16.65
C GLY A 258 -4.94 -7.42 15.71
N PHE A 259 -5.23 -6.49 14.81
CA PHE A 259 -6.26 -6.65 13.78
C PHE A 259 -5.96 -7.81 12.81
N TYR A 260 -4.71 -7.95 12.36
CA TYR A 260 -4.28 -9.07 11.51
C TYR A 260 -4.44 -10.43 12.21
N LEU A 261 -4.19 -10.49 13.52
CA LEU A 261 -4.40 -11.69 14.33
C LEU A 261 -5.88 -12.02 14.50
N LEU A 262 -6.74 -11.01 14.73
CA LEU A 262 -8.19 -11.20 14.82
C LEU A 262 -8.79 -11.72 13.51
N CYS A 263 -8.31 -11.23 12.37
CA CYS A 263 -8.89 -11.54 11.08
C CYS A 263 -8.19 -12.70 10.34
N GLY A 264 -7.11 -13.26 10.91
CA GLY A 264 -6.29 -14.27 10.21
C GLY A 264 -5.65 -13.75 8.92
N ILE A 265 -5.30 -12.46 8.85
CA ILE A 265 -4.69 -11.87 7.65
C ILE A 265 -3.21 -12.25 7.60
N GLY A 266 -2.76 -12.79 6.47
CA GLY A 266 -1.35 -13.15 6.26
C GLY A 266 -0.84 -14.29 7.14
N GLY A 267 -1.72 -15.09 7.75
CA GLY A 267 -1.37 -16.22 8.62
C GLY A 267 -2.57 -16.70 9.45
N PRO A 268 -2.40 -17.66 10.38
CA PRO A 268 -3.50 -18.16 11.19
C PRO A 268 -4.08 -17.07 12.11
N GLU A 269 -5.36 -17.21 12.42
CA GLU A 269 -6.06 -16.39 13.40
C GLU A 269 -5.60 -16.71 14.84
N ASP A 270 -5.48 -15.68 15.67
CA ASP A 270 -5.28 -15.80 17.11
C ASP A 270 -6.03 -14.67 17.82
N ILE A 271 -7.31 -14.93 18.09
CA ILE A 271 -8.22 -13.96 18.69
C ILE A 271 -7.68 -13.46 20.04
N ALA A 272 -7.22 -14.37 20.89
CA ALA A 272 -6.78 -14.03 22.24
C ALA A 272 -5.58 -13.09 22.19
N PHE A 273 -4.59 -13.40 21.36
CA PHE A 273 -3.40 -12.57 21.21
C PHE A 273 -3.71 -11.25 20.47
N GLY A 274 -4.63 -11.27 19.50
CA GLY A 274 -5.12 -10.08 18.82
C GLY A 274 -5.77 -9.08 19.77
N LEU A 275 -6.67 -9.55 20.64
CA LEU A 275 -7.34 -8.72 21.65
C LEU A 275 -6.35 -8.13 22.67
N VAL A 276 -5.33 -8.89 23.07
CA VAL A 276 -4.27 -8.39 23.97
C VAL A 276 -3.53 -7.23 23.31
N ASN A 277 -3.05 -7.40 22.06
CA ASN A 277 -2.34 -6.35 21.33
C ASN A 277 -3.21 -5.09 21.13
N LEU A 278 -4.48 -5.26 20.77
CA LEU A 278 -5.42 -4.14 20.62
C LEU A 278 -5.67 -3.43 21.95
N THR A 279 -5.88 -4.17 23.04
CA THR A 279 -6.11 -3.58 24.37
C THR A 279 -4.92 -2.77 24.82
N GLU A 280 -3.70 -3.28 24.63
CA GLU A 280 -2.49 -2.54 24.95
C GLU A 280 -2.29 -1.31 24.04
N ALA A 281 -2.52 -1.44 22.73
CA ALA A 281 -2.44 -0.33 21.78
C ALA A 281 -3.43 0.79 22.11
N ALA A 282 -4.67 0.44 22.44
CA ALA A 282 -5.70 1.39 22.87
C ALA A 282 -5.34 2.05 24.21
N GLY A 283 -4.71 1.31 25.12
CA GLY A 283 -4.13 1.85 26.36
C GLY A 283 -3.01 2.85 26.13
N LEU A 284 -2.21 2.66 25.07
CA LEU A 284 -1.19 3.62 24.61
C LEU A 284 -1.78 4.78 23.79
N GLY A 285 -3.08 4.78 23.53
CA GLY A 285 -3.80 5.87 22.87
C GLY A 285 -3.91 5.75 21.35
N SER A 286 -3.89 4.52 20.80
CA SER A 286 -4.31 4.25 19.42
C SER A 286 -5.82 4.37 19.27
N ASP A 287 -6.29 5.26 18.41
CA ASP A 287 -7.71 5.42 18.08
C ASP A 287 -8.26 4.23 17.28
N PHE A 288 -7.48 3.67 16.37
CA PHE A 288 -7.84 2.48 15.60
C PHE A 288 -8.06 1.27 16.52
N ALA A 289 -7.16 1.03 17.48
CA ALA A 289 -7.35 -0.05 18.44
C ALA A 289 -8.55 0.17 19.35
N ALA A 290 -8.78 1.42 19.80
CA ALA A 290 -9.97 1.76 20.59
C ALA A 290 -11.25 1.56 19.76
N TYR A 291 -11.23 1.88 18.47
CA TYR A 291 -12.34 1.66 17.55
C TYR A 291 -12.67 0.18 17.43
N THR A 292 -11.68 -0.65 17.11
CA THR A 292 -11.87 -2.10 16.94
C THR A 292 -12.40 -2.75 18.22
N LEU A 293 -11.91 -2.35 19.40
CA LEU A 293 -12.44 -2.84 20.67
C LEU A 293 -13.86 -2.33 20.95
N GLY A 294 -14.13 -1.07 20.64
CA GLY A 294 -15.45 -0.46 20.78
C GLY A 294 -16.50 -1.18 19.94
N GLU A 295 -16.18 -1.45 18.68
CA GLU A 295 -16.99 -2.25 17.75
C GLU A 295 -17.20 -3.67 18.27
N ALA A 296 -16.13 -4.37 18.66
CA ALA A 296 -16.21 -5.75 19.13
C ALA A 296 -17.11 -5.88 20.38
N PHE A 297 -17.04 -4.92 21.33
CA PHE A 297 -17.96 -4.88 22.47
C PHE A 297 -19.38 -4.43 22.12
N PHE A 298 -19.55 -3.60 21.09
CA PHE A 298 -20.86 -3.11 20.65
C PHE A 298 -21.68 -4.23 20.00
N ASN A 299 -21.04 -5.02 19.14
CA ASN A 299 -21.67 -6.14 18.43
C ASN A 299 -21.67 -7.43 19.26
N GLY A 300 -20.64 -7.64 20.09
CA GLY A 300 -20.41 -8.90 20.78
C GLY A 300 -19.71 -9.93 19.89
N ASP A 301 -18.65 -9.50 19.19
CA ASP A 301 -17.90 -10.29 18.22
C ASP A 301 -16.47 -10.59 18.69
N CYS A 302 -15.69 -11.34 17.89
CA CYS A 302 -14.30 -11.69 18.20
C CYS A 302 -14.12 -12.38 19.57
N GLY A 303 -15.10 -13.20 19.98
CA GLY A 303 -15.09 -13.90 21.27
C GLY A 303 -15.38 -13.01 22.49
N LEU A 304 -15.72 -11.73 22.28
CA LEU A 304 -16.16 -10.83 23.34
C LEU A 304 -17.68 -10.81 23.45
N PRO A 305 -18.27 -10.84 24.66
CA PRO A 305 -19.70 -10.63 24.81
C PRO A 305 -20.05 -9.17 24.52
N LYS A 306 -21.28 -8.95 24.05
CA LYS A 306 -21.82 -7.60 23.92
C LYS A 306 -21.81 -6.89 25.29
N ASP A 307 -21.07 -5.79 25.38
CA ASP A 307 -20.90 -4.98 26.58
C ASP A 307 -21.02 -3.49 26.23
N PRO A 308 -22.25 -2.94 26.31
CA PRO A 308 -22.50 -1.53 26.03
C PRO A 308 -21.64 -0.56 26.85
N ALA A 309 -21.25 -0.93 28.08
CA ALA A 309 -20.47 -0.05 28.94
C ALA A 309 -19.02 0.04 28.46
N ARG A 310 -18.40 -1.10 28.09
CA ARG A 310 -17.05 -1.12 27.51
C ARG A 310 -17.02 -0.53 26.10
N ALA A 311 -18.05 -0.77 25.30
CA ALA A 311 -18.19 -0.14 23.99
C ALA A 311 -18.21 1.39 24.12
N ARG A 312 -19.09 1.94 24.97
CA ARG A 312 -19.12 3.39 25.28
C ARG A 312 -17.78 3.91 25.76
N PHE A 313 -17.11 3.19 26.65
CA PHE A 313 -15.81 3.60 27.18
C PHE A 313 -14.78 3.82 26.06
N TRP A 314 -14.61 2.87 25.14
CA TRP A 314 -13.63 2.99 24.08
C TRP A 314 -14.03 4.01 23.01
N LEU A 315 -15.29 3.99 22.55
CA LEU A 315 -15.78 4.90 21.51
C LEU A 315 -15.72 6.36 21.96
N LYS A 316 -16.03 6.63 23.24
CA LYS A 316 -15.95 7.98 23.81
C LYS A 316 -14.53 8.57 23.74
N LYS A 317 -13.49 7.77 23.98
CA LYS A 317 -12.09 8.24 23.90
C LYS A 317 -11.70 8.68 22.49
N ILE A 318 -12.37 8.17 21.46
CA ILE A 318 -12.15 8.55 20.06
C ILE A 318 -12.85 9.88 19.80
N VAL A 319 -14.13 9.98 20.16
CA VAL A 319 -14.97 11.18 19.94
C VAL A 319 -14.46 12.38 20.73
N ASP A 320 -14.04 12.17 21.98
CA ASP A 320 -13.48 13.21 22.85
C ASP A 320 -12.04 13.58 22.43
N GLY A 321 -11.45 12.87 21.46
CA GLY A 321 -10.10 13.15 20.93
C GLY A 321 -8.96 12.83 21.91
N GLU A 322 -9.20 11.96 22.90
CA GLU A 322 -8.22 11.58 23.92
C GLU A 322 -7.10 10.68 23.36
N CYS A 323 -7.31 10.09 22.20
CA CYS A 323 -6.33 9.23 21.54
C CYS A 323 -5.19 10.05 20.93
N LYS A 324 -3.96 9.76 21.37
CA LYS A 324 -2.73 10.44 20.91
C LYS A 324 -2.35 10.07 19.49
N HIS A 325 -2.59 8.83 19.11
CA HIS A 325 -2.23 8.29 17.82
C HIS A 325 -3.48 8.18 16.96
N LYS A 326 -3.59 9.06 15.95
CA LYS A 326 -4.77 9.22 15.11
C LYS A 326 -4.58 8.58 13.73
N HIS A 327 -4.91 7.30 13.61
CA HIS A 327 -4.74 6.48 12.40
C HIS A 327 -6.08 5.94 11.89
N LEU A 328 -7.17 6.17 12.61
CA LEU A 328 -8.52 5.87 12.16
C LEU A 328 -8.91 6.84 11.03
N ASN A 329 -9.53 6.34 9.97
CA ASN A 329 -10.07 7.16 8.89
C ASN A 329 -11.29 8.00 9.35
N GLU A 330 -11.76 8.91 8.50
CA GLU A 330 -12.92 9.75 8.82
C GLU A 330 -14.20 8.94 8.98
N ALA A 331 -14.40 7.93 8.14
CA ALA A 331 -15.53 7.00 8.22
C ALA A 331 -15.59 6.31 9.58
N GLY A 332 -14.50 5.70 10.05
CA GLY A 332 -14.45 5.05 11.36
C GLY A 332 -14.69 6.00 12.52
N ARG A 333 -14.24 7.26 12.43
CA ARG A 333 -14.58 8.28 13.44
C ARG A 333 -16.07 8.62 13.42
N ALA A 334 -16.69 8.70 12.24
CA ALA A 334 -18.11 8.94 12.09
C ALA A 334 -18.94 7.77 12.64
N ASP A 335 -18.52 6.53 12.37
CA ASP A 335 -19.14 5.30 12.88
C ASP A 335 -19.02 5.23 14.41
N ALA A 336 -17.85 5.54 14.97
CA ALA A 336 -17.65 5.61 16.41
C ALA A 336 -18.62 6.60 17.07
N ALA A 337 -18.81 7.77 16.46
CA ALA A 337 -19.76 8.77 16.93
C ALA A 337 -21.22 8.35 16.75
N ALA A 338 -21.53 7.53 15.74
CA ALA A 338 -22.87 7.01 15.50
C ALA A 338 -23.24 5.94 16.54
N TRP A 339 -22.37 4.96 16.76
CA TRP A 339 -22.56 3.93 17.78
C TRP A 339 -22.62 4.51 19.19
N LEU A 340 -21.80 5.52 19.49
CA LEU A 340 -21.88 6.20 20.79
C LEU A 340 -23.26 6.84 21.01
N ARG A 341 -23.83 7.49 19.98
CA ARG A 341 -25.19 8.05 20.05
C ARG A 341 -26.27 6.98 20.23
N GLU A 342 -26.12 5.82 19.60
CA GLU A 342 -27.04 4.69 19.78
C GLU A 342 -26.97 4.13 21.21
N LEU A 343 -25.78 4.08 21.80
CA LEU A 343 -25.58 3.59 23.16
C LEU A 343 -26.05 4.57 24.24
N ASP A 344 -26.17 5.86 23.93
CA ASP A 344 -26.62 6.92 24.84
C ASP A 344 -28.13 7.22 24.75
N GLY A 345 -28.82 6.69 23.73
CA GLY A 345 -30.26 6.80 23.51
C GLY A 345 -31.08 5.76 24.26
#